data_AF-A0A3P1WB33-F1
#
_entry.id   AF-A0A3P1WB33-F1
#
_cell.length_a   1.000
_cell.length_b   1.000
_cell.length_c   1.000
_cell.angle_alpha   90.00
_cell.angle_beta   90.00
_cell.angle_gamma   90.00
#
_symmetry.space_group_name_H-M   'P 1'
#
loop_
_entity.id
_entity.type
_entity.pdbx_description
1 polymer ?
#
loop_
_entity_poly.entity_id
_entity_poly.type
_entity_poly.pdbx_seq_one_letter_code
_entity_poly.pdbx_strand_id
1 'polypeptide(L)'
;MPITVNGVELCDAEVEQELPKHQDADNPLHQAVIARILRRVMLDEAARLGIDTADEEQAVSDLLEQQAPYPTPDDDACRRFYAANQARYVVGECIEADHILFQVTPGVNLQGLILQAEDVLARLQEQPERFAEFARHYSNCPSSALGGNLGQISRGDTVPEFERVAFGIAAGTIHPKLVHSRHGLHIIRVNRRSEGKLRPYEDVAGEIAQALGALGRDTAWRQYAKVLVSRADITGIDLDDDNADRLLLDPNEGKRASAPAQPLPEPAGSGCGSDGHVCTCAGGN
;
A
#
# COMPACT_ATOMS: atom_id res chain seq x y z
N MET A 1 15.49 0.88 35.20
CA MET A 1 16.95 0.92 35.01
C MET A 1 17.21 1.84 33.84
N PRO A 2 18.25 2.68 33.88
CA PRO A 2 18.59 3.50 32.72
C PRO A 2 18.98 2.61 31.54
N ILE A 3 18.64 3.05 30.33
CA ILE A 3 19.07 2.38 29.10
C ILE A 3 20.45 2.90 28.75
N THR A 4 21.41 2.00 28.51
CA THR A 4 22.76 2.38 28.10
C THR A 4 23.17 1.71 26.80
N VAL A 5 23.95 2.43 25.99
CA VAL A 5 24.55 1.96 24.74
C VAL A 5 26.05 2.23 24.82
N ASN A 6 26.87 1.18 24.76
CA ASN A 6 28.33 1.27 24.88
C ASN A 6 28.80 2.05 26.12
N GLY A 7 28.07 1.91 27.24
CA GLY A 7 28.35 2.60 28.50
C GLY A 7 27.86 4.06 28.59
N VAL A 8 27.17 4.57 27.56
CA VAL A 8 26.55 5.91 27.56
C VAL A 8 25.05 5.79 27.81
N GLU A 9 24.55 6.55 28.78
CA GLU A 9 23.13 6.59 29.12
C GLU A 9 22.31 7.35 28.06
N LEU A 10 21.18 6.76 27.66
CA LEU A 10 20.23 7.39 26.75
C LEU A 10 19.49 8.50 27.49
N CYS A 11 19.53 9.73 26.99
CA CYS A 11 18.89 10.86 27.66
C CYS A 11 17.40 10.93 27.31
N ASP A 12 16.53 11.10 28.31
CA ASP A 12 15.08 11.27 28.13
C ASP A 12 14.75 12.40 27.14
N ALA A 13 15.51 13.50 27.17
CA ALA A 13 15.31 14.65 26.27
C ALA A 13 15.57 14.31 24.79
N GLU A 14 16.44 13.33 24.50
CA GLU A 14 16.69 12.87 23.14
C GLU A 14 15.57 11.96 22.64
N VAL A 15 15.03 11.11 23.53
CA VAL A 15 13.88 10.26 23.23
C VAL A 15 12.63 11.11 22.97
N GLU A 16 12.42 12.16 23.76
CA GLU A 16 11.32 13.11 23.57
C GLU A 16 11.38 13.83 22.22
N GLN A 17 12.57 14.08 21.67
CA GLN A 17 12.74 14.69 20.34
C GLN A 17 12.40 13.72 19.20
N GLU A 18 12.59 12.42 19.39
CA GLU A 18 12.24 11.38 18.41
C GLU A 18 10.75 11.01 18.45
N LEU A 19 10.09 11.14 19.61
CA LEU A 19 8.70 10.74 19.82
C LEU A 19 7.69 11.26 18.77
N PRO A 20 7.77 12.52 18.29
CA PRO A 20 6.86 13.02 17.26
C PRO A 20 6.91 12.24 15.94
N LYS A 21 8.03 11.58 15.63
CA LYS A 21 8.21 10.81 14.39
C LYS A 21 7.54 9.44 14.43
N HIS A 22 7.10 8.99 15.60
CA HIS A 22 6.57 7.64 15.82
C HIS A 22 5.13 7.63 16.38
N GLN A 23 4.39 8.74 16.27
CA GLN A 23 3.03 8.86 16.83
C GLN A 23 2.04 7.84 16.28
N ASP A 24 2.26 7.39 15.04
CA ASP A 24 1.40 6.42 14.35
C ASP A 24 1.74 4.96 14.69
N ALA A 25 2.78 4.71 15.50
CA ALA A 25 3.17 3.37 15.91
C ALA A 25 2.28 2.82 17.03
N ASP A 26 2.16 1.49 17.13
CA ASP A 26 1.43 0.81 18.20
C ASP A 26 1.95 1.18 19.60
N ASN A 27 3.25 1.43 19.72
CA ASN A 27 3.90 1.92 20.93
C ASN A 27 4.93 3.02 20.60
N PRO A 28 4.52 4.29 20.49
CA PRO A 28 5.36 5.39 20.04
C PRO A 28 6.63 5.59 20.88
N LEU A 29 6.50 5.48 22.21
CA LEU A 29 7.62 5.67 23.13
C LEU A 29 8.67 4.58 22.96
N HIS A 30 8.23 3.32 22.87
CA HIS A 30 9.15 2.20 22.64
C HIS A 30 9.89 2.36 21.31
N GLN A 31 9.19 2.75 20.24
CA GLN A 31 9.82 2.99 18.93
C GLN A 31 10.85 4.14 18.97
N ALA A 32 10.53 5.25 19.64
CA ALA A 32 11.46 6.38 19.79
C ALA A 32 12.73 5.98 20.56
N VAL A 33 12.59 5.16 21.61
CA VAL A 33 13.73 4.61 22.36
C VAL A 33 14.62 3.75 21.47
N ILE A 34 14.04 2.78 20.74
CA ILE A 34 14.83 1.92 19.84
C ILE A 34 15.50 2.76 18.75
N ALA A 35 14.80 3.73 18.16
CA ALA A 35 15.35 4.58 17.11
C ALA A 35 16.58 5.35 17.62
N ARG A 36 16.52 5.88 18.85
CA ARG A 36 17.66 6.57 19.47
C ARG A 36 18.81 5.61 19.80
N ILE A 37 18.53 4.39 20.26
CA ILE A 37 19.56 3.36 20.48
C ILE A 37 20.30 3.06 19.17
N LEU A 38 19.55 2.77 18.10
CA LEU A 38 20.14 2.46 16.81
C LEU A 38 20.97 3.62 16.29
N ARG A 39 20.43 4.84 16.38
CA ARG A 39 21.12 6.06 16.00
C ARG A 39 22.43 6.21 16.75
N ARG A 40 22.42 5.97 18.06
CA ARG A 40 23.62 6.03 18.89
C ARG A 40 24.67 5.01 18.46
N VAL A 41 24.25 3.77 18.25
CA VAL A 41 25.14 2.69 17.77
C VAL A 41 25.79 3.07 16.43
N MET A 42 25.04 3.66 15.51
CA MET A 42 25.57 4.14 14.23
C MET A 42 26.55 5.30 14.42
N LEU A 43 26.25 6.27 15.29
CA LEU A 43 27.14 7.40 15.54
C LEU A 43 28.45 6.99 16.22
N ASP A 44 28.40 6.04 17.16
CA ASP A 44 29.59 5.50 17.79
C ASP A 44 30.50 4.80 16.75
N GLU A 45 29.90 4.07 15.80
CA GLU A 45 30.63 3.44 14.69
C GLU A 45 31.17 4.48 13.68
N ALA A 46 30.39 5.51 13.35
CA ALA A 46 30.82 6.61 12.50
C ALA A 46 32.04 7.33 13.09
N ALA A 47 31.99 7.66 14.39
CA ALA A 47 33.10 8.24 15.12
C ALA A 47 34.34 7.31 15.13
N ARG A 48 34.14 6.00 15.32
CA ARG A 48 35.21 4.99 15.27
C ARG A 48 35.91 4.95 13.91
N LEU A 49 35.18 5.21 12.83
CA LEU A 49 35.70 5.26 11.46
C LEU A 49 36.24 6.64 11.04
N GLY A 50 36.15 7.64 11.93
CA GLY A 50 36.63 9.00 11.68
C GLY A 50 35.69 9.84 10.82
N ILE A 51 34.41 9.48 10.75
CA ILE A 51 33.36 10.29 10.12
C ILE A 51 32.97 11.43 11.08
N ASP A 52 32.76 12.63 10.55
CA ASP A 52 32.31 13.77 11.36
C ASP A 52 30.88 13.54 11.86
N THR A 53 30.68 13.57 13.18
CA THR A 53 29.39 13.36 13.83
C THR A 53 28.75 14.65 14.33
N ALA A 54 29.22 15.83 13.90
CA ALA A 54 28.62 17.12 14.27
C ALA A 54 27.19 17.25 13.75
N ASP A 55 26.94 16.76 12.53
CA ASP A 55 25.61 16.54 11.98
C ASP A 55 25.32 15.04 12.01
N GLU A 56 24.49 14.60 12.95
CA GLU A 56 24.19 13.19 13.11
C GLU A 56 23.59 12.59 11.81
N GLU A 57 22.78 13.34 11.06
CA GLU A 57 22.06 12.84 9.87
C GLU A 57 23.03 12.58 8.74
N GLN A 58 23.90 13.55 8.48
CA GLN A 58 24.98 13.38 7.51
C GLN A 58 25.93 12.25 7.93
N ALA A 59 26.30 12.15 9.21
CA ALA A 59 27.22 11.13 9.69
C ALA A 59 26.72 9.70 9.46
N VAL A 60 25.42 9.46 9.69
CA VAL A 60 24.81 8.16 9.42
C VAL A 60 24.69 7.90 7.92
N SER A 61 24.37 8.91 7.12
CA SER A 61 24.37 8.78 5.66
C SER A 61 25.75 8.35 5.15
N ASP A 62 26.81 9.06 5.56
CA ASP A 62 28.19 8.79 5.16
C ASP A 62 28.65 7.40 5.63
N LEU A 63 28.28 7.01 6.85
CA LEU A 63 28.57 5.68 7.39
C LEU A 63 27.96 4.59 6.51
N LEU A 64 26.68 4.72 6.17
CA LEU A 64 25.95 3.74 5.39
C LEU A 64 26.48 3.66 3.95
N GLU A 65 26.81 4.80 3.34
CA GLU A 65 27.47 4.84 2.03
C GLU A 65 28.83 4.14 2.05
N GLN A 66 29.61 4.31 3.12
CA GLN A 66 30.94 3.72 3.23
C GLN A 66 30.91 2.21 3.58
N GLN A 67 30.00 1.78 4.45
CA GLN A 67 30.03 0.45 5.08
C GLN A 67 28.94 -0.51 4.63
N ALA A 68 27.86 0.00 4.02
CA ALA A 68 26.73 -0.81 3.54
C ALA A 68 26.54 -0.67 2.02
N PRO A 69 27.54 -1.05 1.21
CA PRO A 69 27.40 -1.01 -0.24
C PRO A 69 26.30 -1.98 -0.69
N TYR A 70 25.52 -1.55 -1.66
CA TYR A 70 24.40 -2.30 -2.21
C TYR A 70 24.59 -2.48 -3.73
N PRO A 71 24.12 -3.59 -4.30
CA PRO A 71 24.19 -3.80 -5.74
C PRO A 71 23.31 -2.77 -6.45
N THR A 72 23.88 -2.08 -7.44
CA THR A 72 23.08 -1.29 -8.37
C THR A 72 22.37 -2.26 -9.32
N PRO A 73 21.04 -2.17 -9.49
CA PRO A 73 20.32 -3.05 -10.40
C PRO A 73 20.77 -2.80 -11.84
N ASP A 74 21.15 -3.87 -12.54
CA ASP A 74 21.42 -3.84 -13.98
C ASP A 74 20.13 -3.93 -14.80
N ASP A 75 20.24 -3.70 -16.11
CA ASP A 75 19.09 -3.74 -17.03
C ASP A 75 18.41 -5.12 -17.03
N ASP A 76 19.19 -6.21 -16.91
CA ASP A 76 18.67 -7.57 -16.85
C ASP A 76 17.84 -7.84 -15.59
N ALA A 77 18.25 -7.33 -14.43
CA ALA A 77 17.46 -7.37 -13.20
C ALA A 77 16.16 -6.56 -13.35
N CYS A 78 16.25 -5.36 -13.95
CA CYS A 78 15.09 -4.51 -14.18
C CYS A 78 14.07 -5.15 -15.14
N ARG A 79 14.53 -5.76 -16.23
CA ARG A 79 13.69 -6.50 -17.17
C ARG A 79 13.03 -7.72 -16.54
N ARG A 80 13.76 -8.50 -15.74
CA ARG A 80 13.19 -9.63 -15.00
C ARG A 80 12.11 -9.16 -14.03
N PHE A 81 12.35 -8.06 -13.32
CA PHE A 81 11.37 -7.48 -12.41
C PHE A 81 10.12 -7.02 -13.16
N TYR A 82 10.27 -6.31 -14.28
CA TYR A 82 9.16 -5.90 -15.13
C TYR A 82 8.35 -7.10 -15.63
N ALA A 83 9.01 -8.13 -16.17
CA ALA A 83 8.37 -9.33 -16.68
C ALA A 83 7.57 -10.08 -15.60
N ALA A 84 8.10 -10.15 -14.37
CA ALA A 84 7.43 -10.78 -13.24
C ALA A 84 6.25 -9.96 -12.68
N ASN A 85 6.18 -8.65 -13.00
CA ASN A 85 5.24 -7.70 -12.39
C ASN A 85 4.44 -6.90 -13.42
N GLN A 86 4.24 -7.41 -14.64
CA GLN A 86 3.58 -6.68 -15.74
C GLN A 86 2.22 -6.08 -15.36
N ALA A 87 1.44 -6.78 -14.53
CA ALA A 87 0.14 -6.31 -14.06
C ALA A 87 0.20 -4.93 -13.34
N ARG A 88 1.35 -4.59 -12.73
CA ARG A 88 1.57 -3.29 -12.07
C ARG A 88 1.79 -2.15 -13.05
N TYR A 89 2.15 -2.45 -14.28
CA TYR A 89 2.48 -1.48 -15.34
C TYR A 89 1.36 -1.37 -16.39
N VAL A 90 0.21 -1.99 -16.12
CA VAL A 90 -0.99 -1.82 -16.94
C VAL A 90 -1.70 -0.53 -16.50
N VAL A 91 -1.88 0.40 -17.43
CA VAL A 91 -2.57 1.67 -17.19
C VAL A 91 -3.87 1.75 -17.98
N GLY A 92 -4.86 2.45 -17.42
CA GLY A 92 -6.17 2.61 -18.06
C GLY A 92 -7.03 1.35 -18.04
N GLU A 93 -6.72 0.37 -17.20
CA GLU A 93 -7.63 -0.75 -16.95
C GLU A 93 -8.80 -0.23 -16.12
N CYS A 94 -10.02 -0.45 -16.60
CA CYS A 94 -11.22 -0.11 -15.86
C CYS A 94 -12.33 -1.16 -16.09
N ILE A 95 -13.22 -1.26 -15.13
CA ILE A 95 -14.39 -2.14 -15.18
C ILE A 95 -15.66 -1.34 -14.95
N GLU A 96 -16.74 -1.71 -15.61
CA GLU A 96 -18.08 -1.31 -15.20
C GLU A 96 -18.63 -2.42 -14.31
N ALA A 97 -18.93 -2.11 -13.06
CA ALA A 97 -19.34 -3.13 -12.09
C ALA A 97 -20.60 -2.75 -11.33
N ASP A 98 -21.33 -3.78 -10.92
CA ASP A 98 -22.40 -3.67 -9.94
C ASP A 98 -22.05 -4.51 -8.72
N HIS A 99 -22.55 -4.12 -7.55
CA HIS A 99 -22.39 -4.90 -6.34
C HIS A 99 -23.63 -4.91 -5.44
N ILE A 100 -23.69 -5.93 -4.58
CA ILE A 100 -24.63 -6.01 -3.46
C ILE A 100 -23.78 -6.12 -2.20
N LEU A 101 -23.94 -5.17 -1.28
CA LEU A 101 -23.24 -5.14 -0.01
C LEU A 101 -24.16 -5.63 1.11
N PHE A 102 -23.73 -6.67 1.81
CA PHE A 102 -24.27 -7.08 3.11
C PHE A 102 -23.34 -6.55 4.18
N GLN A 103 -23.72 -5.44 4.80
CA GLN A 103 -22.87 -4.73 5.74
C GLN A 103 -22.75 -5.50 7.05
N VAL A 104 -21.52 -5.67 7.54
CA VAL A 104 -21.26 -6.29 8.85
C VAL A 104 -21.11 -5.18 9.89
N THR A 105 -22.07 -5.10 10.82
CA THR A 105 -22.07 -4.14 11.93
C THR A 105 -21.91 -4.84 13.28
N PRO A 106 -21.41 -4.16 14.33
CA PRO A 106 -21.34 -4.74 15.67
C PRO A 106 -22.72 -5.22 16.15
N GLY A 107 -22.81 -6.46 16.60
CA GLY A 107 -24.05 -7.07 17.10
C GLY A 107 -24.94 -7.72 16.04
N VAL A 108 -24.57 -7.70 14.75
CA VAL A 108 -25.29 -8.45 13.71
C VAL A 108 -25.11 -9.96 13.91
N ASN A 109 -26.15 -10.75 13.62
CA ASN A 109 -26.01 -12.19 13.50
C ASN A 109 -25.23 -12.53 12.22
N LEU A 110 -23.90 -12.62 12.35
CA LEU A 110 -22.99 -12.84 11.23
C LEU A 110 -23.33 -14.13 10.46
N GLN A 111 -23.64 -15.21 11.15
CA GLN A 111 -23.97 -16.49 10.51
C GLN A 111 -25.24 -16.37 9.65
N GLY A 112 -26.27 -15.70 10.18
CA GLY A 112 -27.50 -15.45 9.44
C GLY A 112 -27.26 -14.56 8.21
N LEU A 113 -26.41 -13.54 8.35
CA LEU A 113 -26.05 -12.64 7.25
C LEU A 113 -25.29 -13.38 6.13
N ILE A 114 -24.33 -14.25 6.49
CA ILE A 114 -23.59 -15.08 5.52
C ILE A 114 -24.56 -15.99 4.76
N LEU A 115 -25.44 -16.71 5.47
CA LEU A 115 -26.41 -17.61 4.83
C LEU A 115 -27.35 -16.86 3.88
N GLN A 116 -27.79 -15.66 4.27
CA GLN A 116 -28.63 -14.82 3.41
C GLN A 116 -27.87 -14.34 2.16
N ALA A 117 -26.61 -13.92 2.32
CA ALA A 117 -25.77 -13.50 1.21
C ALA A 117 -25.46 -14.67 0.24
N GLU A 118 -25.23 -15.87 0.77
CA GLU A 118 -25.02 -17.09 -0.01
C GLU A 118 -26.28 -17.50 -0.79
N ASP A 119 -27.47 -17.44 -0.17
CA ASP A 119 -28.75 -17.70 -0.86
C ASP A 119 -28.98 -16.71 -2.01
N VAL A 120 -28.76 -15.42 -1.76
CA VAL A 120 -28.88 -14.38 -2.80
C VAL A 120 -27.89 -14.63 -3.92
N LEU A 121 -26.64 -14.97 -3.61
CA LEU A 121 -25.63 -15.31 -4.61
C LEU A 121 -26.06 -16.52 -5.45
N ALA A 122 -26.50 -17.60 -4.82
CA ALA A 122 -26.94 -18.81 -5.53
C ALA A 122 -28.09 -18.51 -6.50
N ARG A 123 -29.08 -17.74 -6.06
CA ARG A 123 -30.21 -17.32 -6.90
C ARG A 123 -29.76 -16.42 -8.05
N LEU A 124 -28.78 -15.54 -7.83
CA LEU A 124 -28.23 -14.68 -8.88
C LEU A 124 -27.35 -15.44 -9.87
N GLN A 125 -26.73 -16.55 -9.49
CA GLN A 125 -26.03 -17.43 -10.43
C GLN A 125 -27.01 -18.09 -11.40
N GLU A 126 -28.23 -18.39 -10.95
CA GLU A 126 -29.30 -18.93 -11.81
C GLU A 126 -30.04 -17.84 -12.61
N GLN A 127 -30.20 -16.64 -12.03
CA GLN A 127 -31.00 -15.52 -12.57
C GLN A 127 -30.20 -14.21 -12.58
N PRO A 128 -29.10 -14.11 -13.35
CA PRO A 128 -28.20 -12.96 -13.33
C PRO A 128 -28.86 -11.65 -13.79
N GLU A 129 -29.94 -11.73 -14.57
CA GLU A 129 -30.73 -10.59 -15.03
C GLU A 129 -31.44 -9.85 -13.87
N ARG A 130 -31.68 -10.52 -12.74
CA ARG A 130 -32.36 -9.94 -11.57
C ARG A 130 -31.43 -9.19 -10.62
N PHE A 131 -30.15 -9.05 -10.95
CA PHE A 131 -29.17 -8.40 -10.08
C PHE A 131 -29.63 -7.05 -9.53
N ALA A 132 -30.18 -6.18 -10.38
CA ALA A 132 -30.64 -4.86 -9.96
C ALA A 132 -31.82 -4.91 -8.98
N GLU A 133 -32.71 -5.90 -9.11
CA GLU A 133 -33.82 -6.14 -8.19
C GLU A 133 -33.30 -6.58 -6.81
N PHE A 134 -32.39 -7.56 -6.79
CA PHE A 134 -31.78 -8.03 -5.55
C PHE A 134 -30.93 -6.96 -4.89
N ALA A 135 -30.20 -6.16 -5.67
CA ALA A 135 -29.42 -5.05 -5.15
C ALA A 135 -30.31 -4.02 -4.46
N ARG A 136 -31.44 -3.63 -5.07
CA ARG A 136 -32.42 -2.71 -4.46
C ARG A 136 -33.02 -3.25 -3.16
N HIS A 137 -33.21 -4.56 -3.08
CA HIS A 137 -33.89 -5.18 -1.94
C HIS A 137 -32.95 -5.51 -0.77
N TYR A 138 -31.75 -6.00 -1.07
CA TYR A 138 -30.84 -6.57 -0.07
C TYR A 138 -29.59 -5.73 0.21
N SER A 139 -29.15 -4.88 -0.72
CA SER A 139 -27.88 -4.15 -0.56
C SER A 139 -28.01 -3.00 0.44
N ASN A 140 -27.04 -2.91 1.35
CA ASN A 140 -26.88 -1.79 2.29
C ASN A 140 -26.08 -0.62 1.71
N CYS A 141 -25.58 -0.74 0.47
CA CYS A 141 -24.86 0.36 -0.19
C CYS A 141 -25.85 1.38 -0.81
N PRO A 142 -25.56 2.69 -0.81
CA PRO A 142 -26.37 3.68 -1.52
C PRO A 142 -26.56 3.41 -3.02
N SER A 143 -25.62 2.68 -3.65
CA SER A 143 -25.74 2.23 -5.05
C SER A 143 -26.96 1.33 -5.28
N SER A 144 -27.56 0.76 -4.23
CA SER A 144 -28.79 -0.03 -4.31
C SER A 144 -29.92 0.70 -5.03
N ALA A 145 -30.04 2.02 -4.86
CA ALA A 145 -31.03 2.85 -5.56
C ALA A 145 -30.87 2.77 -7.09
N LEU A 146 -29.63 2.62 -7.56
CA LEU A 146 -29.26 2.45 -8.96
C LEU A 146 -29.08 0.96 -9.35
N GLY A 147 -29.67 0.04 -8.58
CA GLY A 147 -29.56 -1.40 -8.86
C GLY A 147 -28.17 -1.98 -8.55
N GLY A 148 -27.43 -1.36 -7.64
CA GLY A 148 -26.08 -1.77 -7.25
C GLY A 148 -24.98 -1.23 -8.15
N ASN A 149 -25.31 -0.39 -9.13
CA ASN A 149 -24.36 0.12 -10.11
C ASN A 149 -23.33 1.06 -9.48
N LEU A 150 -22.05 0.76 -9.70
CA LEU A 150 -20.92 1.56 -9.25
C LEU A 150 -20.32 2.44 -10.36
N GLY A 151 -20.85 2.35 -11.58
CA GLY A 151 -20.27 2.99 -12.76
C GLY A 151 -18.94 2.35 -13.15
N GLN A 152 -18.07 3.18 -13.74
CA GLN A 152 -16.73 2.80 -14.14
C GLN A 152 -15.77 2.93 -12.96
N ILE A 153 -15.04 1.87 -12.67
CA ILE A 153 -14.08 1.75 -11.59
C ILE A 153 -12.69 1.50 -12.18
N SER A 154 -11.72 2.29 -11.75
CA SER A 154 -10.30 2.10 -12.01
C SER A 154 -9.59 1.54 -10.77
N ARG A 155 -8.37 1.05 -10.94
CA ARG A 155 -7.55 0.63 -9.80
C ARG A 155 -7.28 1.81 -8.87
N GLY A 156 -7.47 1.60 -7.58
CA GLY A 156 -7.37 2.62 -6.52
C GLY A 156 -8.70 3.23 -6.08
N ASP A 157 -9.78 3.08 -6.85
CA ASP A 157 -11.08 3.70 -6.55
C ASP A 157 -11.86 2.96 -5.44
N THR A 158 -11.49 1.71 -5.16
CA THR A 158 -12.18 0.84 -4.18
C THR A 158 -11.21 0.24 -3.18
N VAL A 159 -11.75 -0.41 -2.14
CA VAL A 159 -10.92 -1.07 -1.12
C VAL A 159 -10.14 -2.25 -1.74
N PRO A 160 -8.87 -2.48 -1.32
CA PRO A 160 -8.01 -3.48 -1.96
C PRO A 160 -8.59 -4.90 -2.01
N GLU A 161 -9.38 -5.28 -1.00
CA GLU A 161 -10.00 -6.60 -0.90
C GLU A 161 -11.08 -6.80 -1.97
N PHE A 162 -11.83 -5.73 -2.29
CA PHE A 162 -12.83 -5.72 -3.35
C PHE A 162 -12.14 -5.69 -4.73
N GLU A 163 -11.21 -4.76 -4.92
CA GLU A 163 -10.54 -4.54 -6.21
C GLU A 163 -9.87 -5.81 -6.73
N ARG A 164 -9.10 -6.48 -5.86
CA ARG A 164 -8.36 -7.70 -6.19
C ARG A 164 -9.25 -8.79 -6.79
N VAL A 165 -10.50 -8.87 -6.35
CA VAL A 165 -11.47 -9.83 -6.90
C VAL A 165 -12.18 -9.24 -8.10
N ALA A 166 -12.66 -8.00 -8.03
CA ALA A 166 -13.46 -7.36 -9.08
C ALA A 166 -12.73 -7.32 -10.42
N PHE A 167 -11.45 -6.93 -10.43
CA PHE A 167 -10.62 -6.94 -11.63
C PHE A 167 -10.19 -8.35 -12.09
N GLY A 168 -10.52 -9.41 -11.35
CA GLY A 168 -10.32 -10.79 -11.79
C GLY A 168 -11.53 -11.40 -12.49
N ILE A 169 -12.70 -10.75 -12.43
CA ILE A 169 -13.96 -11.29 -12.95
C ILE A 169 -14.04 -11.05 -14.47
N ALA A 170 -14.59 -12.04 -15.19
CA ALA A 170 -14.84 -11.91 -16.62
C ALA A 170 -16.03 -10.97 -16.88
N ALA A 171 -15.95 -10.16 -17.94
CA ALA A 171 -17.07 -9.29 -18.31
C ALA A 171 -18.35 -10.09 -18.59
N GLY A 172 -19.48 -9.57 -18.13
CA GLY A 172 -20.79 -10.22 -18.20
C GLY A 172 -21.04 -11.27 -17.12
N THR A 173 -20.16 -11.46 -16.13
CA THR A 173 -20.28 -12.54 -15.13
C THR A 173 -20.37 -12.02 -13.70
N ILE A 174 -20.95 -12.85 -12.84
CA ILE A 174 -21.03 -12.64 -11.38
C ILE A 174 -19.97 -13.52 -10.72
N HIS A 175 -19.22 -12.96 -9.77
CA HIS A 175 -18.24 -13.75 -9.01
C HIS A 175 -18.93 -14.91 -8.29
N PRO A 176 -18.44 -16.16 -8.38
CA PRO A 176 -19.12 -17.33 -7.82
C PRO A 176 -19.04 -17.45 -6.30
N LYS A 177 -18.35 -16.52 -5.61
CA LYS A 177 -18.18 -16.52 -4.16
C LYS A 177 -18.47 -15.14 -3.58
N LEU A 178 -18.72 -15.08 -2.28
CA LEU A 178 -18.77 -13.80 -1.56
C LEU A 178 -17.38 -13.21 -1.43
N VAL A 179 -17.27 -11.90 -1.61
CA VAL A 179 -16.03 -11.15 -1.39
C VAL A 179 -16.10 -10.47 -0.04
N HIS A 180 -15.09 -10.66 0.79
CA HIS A 180 -15.02 -10.05 2.11
C HIS A 180 -14.20 -8.77 2.05
N SER A 181 -14.67 -7.71 2.71
CA SER A 181 -13.88 -6.51 2.98
C SER A 181 -14.20 -5.94 4.34
N ARG A 182 -13.47 -4.89 4.74
CA ARG A 182 -13.77 -4.12 5.96
C ARG A 182 -15.21 -3.60 6.07
N HIS A 183 -15.95 -3.53 4.97
CA HIS A 183 -17.35 -3.08 4.95
C HIS A 183 -18.37 -4.22 5.10
N GLY A 184 -17.96 -5.48 4.92
CA GLY A 184 -18.84 -6.65 4.98
C GLY A 184 -18.65 -7.61 3.82
N LEU A 185 -19.76 -8.23 3.37
CA LEU A 185 -19.78 -9.22 2.30
C LEU A 185 -20.32 -8.60 1.01
N HIS A 186 -19.67 -8.89 -0.11
CA HIS A 186 -20.03 -8.34 -1.42
C HIS A 186 -20.33 -9.46 -2.41
N ILE A 187 -21.41 -9.28 -3.18
CA ILE A 187 -21.63 -9.98 -4.44
C ILE A 187 -21.28 -9.01 -5.55
N ILE A 188 -20.45 -9.42 -6.50
CA ILE A 188 -19.91 -8.53 -7.54
C ILE A 188 -20.27 -9.08 -8.91
N ARG A 189 -20.79 -8.19 -9.78
CA ARG A 189 -20.96 -8.44 -11.21
C ARG A 189 -20.10 -7.46 -11.98
N VAL A 190 -19.34 -7.96 -12.96
CA VAL A 190 -18.64 -7.09 -13.92
C VAL A 190 -19.44 -7.09 -15.21
N ASN A 191 -19.93 -5.94 -15.61
CA ASN A 191 -20.72 -5.76 -16.83
C ASN A 191 -19.82 -5.61 -18.05
N ARG A 192 -18.83 -4.72 -17.95
CA ARG A 192 -17.85 -4.46 -19.01
C ARG A 192 -16.46 -4.34 -18.42
N ARG A 193 -15.48 -4.59 -19.28
CA ARG A 193 -14.07 -4.44 -18.97
C ARG A 193 -13.39 -3.76 -20.13
N SER A 194 -12.62 -2.73 -19.84
CA SER A 194 -11.60 -2.20 -20.73
C SER A 194 -10.26 -2.71 -20.23
N GLU A 195 -9.60 -3.51 -21.05
CA GLU A 195 -8.22 -3.91 -20.76
C GLU A 195 -7.35 -2.65 -20.82
N GLY A 196 -6.53 -2.49 -19.78
CA GLY A 196 -5.53 -1.42 -19.79
C GLY A 196 -4.43 -1.74 -20.79
N LYS A 197 -3.59 -0.74 -21.06
CA LYS A 197 -2.41 -0.90 -21.89
C LYS A 197 -1.20 -1.12 -21.00
N LEU A 198 -0.46 -2.18 -21.26
CA LEU A 198 0.83 -2.39 -20.64
C LEU A 198 1.79 -1.30 -21.12
N ARG A 199 2.33 -0.50 -20.20
CA ARG A 199 3.40 0.46 -20.50
C ARG A 199 4.65 -0.30 -20.95
N PRO A 200 5.26 0.01 -22.11
CA PRO A 200 6.53 -0.56 -22.52
C PRO A 200 7.61 -0.44 -21.44
N TYR A 201 8.54 -1.38 -21.41
CA TYR A 201 9.62 -1.38 -20.42
C TYR A 201 10.42 -0.07 -20.46
N GLU A 202 10.68 0.45 -21.66
CA GLU A 202 11.45 1.67 -21.90
C GLU A 202 10.85 2.88 -21.15
N ASP A 203 9.52 2.92 -21.04
CA ASP A 203 8.80 4.01 -20.38
C ASP A 203 8.87 3.92 -18.85
N VAL A 204 9.17 2.75 -18.29
CA VAL A 204 9.17 2.47 -16.83
C VAL A 204 10.53 2.04 -16.29
N ALA A 205 11.54 1.87 -17.14
CA ALA A 205 12.86 1.35 -16.77
C ALA A 205 13.51 2.18 -15.65
N GLY A 206 13.42 3.52 -15.75
CA GLY A 206 13.93 4.42 -14.71
C GLY A 206 13.21 4.27 -13.37
N GLU A 207 11.88 4.13 -13.39
CA GLU A 207 11.06 3.91 -12.19
C GLU A 207 11.44 2.57 -11.52
N ILE A 208 11.64 1.51 -12.32
CA ILE A 208 12.04 0.18 -11.85
C ILE A 208 13.44 0.21 -11.23
N ALA A 209 14.40 0.84 -11.91
CA ALA A 209 15.78 0.92 -11.43
C ALA A 209 15.85 1.65 -10.09
N GLN A 210 15.10 2.75 -9.93
CA GLN A 210 15.00 3.46 -8.66
C GLN A 210 14.37 2.61 -7.56
N ALA A 211 13.28 1.89 -7.86
CA ALA A 211 12.61 1.03 -6.89
C ALA A 211 13.48 -0.14 -6.43
N LEU A 212 14.15 -0.83 -7.37
CA LEU A 212 15.07 -1.93 -7.05
C LEU A 212 16.31 -1.43 -6.31
N GLY A 213 16.82 -0.25 -6.68
CA GLY A 213 17.95 0.38 -5.98
C GLY A 213 17.60 0.77 -4.54
N ALA A 214 16.39 1.29 -4.31
CA ALA A 214 15.89 1.54 -2.95
C ALA A 214 15.79 0.26 -2.13
N LEU A 215 15.16 -0.80 -2.68
CA LEU A 215 15.05 -2.08 -2.00
C LEU A 215 16.43 -2.69 -1.66
N GLY A 216 17.40 -2.58 -2.58
CA GLY A 216 18.79 -2.99 -2.36
C GLY A 216 19.46 -2.22 -1.22
N ARG A 217 19.29 -0.89 -1.16
CA ARG A 217 19.75 -0.04 -0.05
C ARG A 217 19.15 -0.48 1.28
N ASP A 218 17.83 -0.55 1.36
CA ASP A 218 17.11 -0.86 2.60
C ASP A 218 17.52 -2.23 3.14
N THR A 219 17.80 -3.19 2.25
CA THR A 219 18.31 -4.52 2.62
C THR A 219 19.73 -4.45 3.17
N ALA A 220 20.65 -3.73 2.50
CA ALA A 220 22.02 -3.59 2.94
C ALA A 220 22.12 -2.86 4.29
N TRP A 221 21.35 -1.77 4.45
CA TRP A 221 21.29 -0.99 5.68
C TRP A 221 20.78 -1.83 6.85
N ARG A 222 19.70 -2.60 6.64
CA ARG A 222 19.19 -3.56 7.63
C ARG A 222 20.26 -4.54 8.09
N GLN A 223 20.94 -5.16 7.14
CA GLN A 223 21.97 -6.14 7.43
C GLN A 223 23.12 -5.51 8.22
N TYR A 224 23.57 -4.33 7.82
CA TYR A 224 24.65 -3.63 8.48
C TYR A 224 24.27 -3.20 9.91
N ALA A 225 23.09 -2.63 10.08
CA ALA A 225 22.58 -2.24 11.38
C ALA A 225 22.43 -3.42 12.34
N LYS A 226 21.94 -4.58 11.86
CA LYS A 226 21.89 -5.81 12.66
C LYS A 226 23.28 -6.23 13.14
N VAL A 227 24.29 -6.10 12.30
CA VAL A 227 25.69 -6.36 12.68
C VAL A 227 26.14 -5.38 13.76
N LEU A 228 25.85 -4.08 13.65
CA LEU A 228 26.26 -3.10 14.66
C LEU A 228 25.57 -3.33 16.00
N VAL A 229 24.26 -3.56 16.01
CA VAL A 229 23.49 -3.85 17.23
C VAL A 229 24.03 -5.11 17.92
N SER A 230 24.36 -6.16 17.16
CA SER A 230 24.94 -7.39 17.73
C SER A 230 26.31 -7.22 18.40
N ARG A 231 27.03 -6.13 18.06
CA ARG A 231 28.35 -5.79 18.61
C ARG A 231 28.28 -4.76 19.74
N ALA A 232 27.18 -4.03 19.85
CA ALA A 232 27.00 -2.99 20.85
C ALA A 232 26.67 -3.59 22.22
N ASP A 233 27.17 -2.97 23.28
CA ASP A 233 26.78 -3.30 24.65
C ASP A 233 25.53 -2.48 25.01
N ILE A 234 24.36 -3.13 24.96
CA ILE A 234 23.06 -2.49 25.21
C ILE A 234 22.46 -3.09 26.47
N THR A 235 22.16 -2.23 27.45
CA THR A 235 21.53 -2.65 28.70
C THR A 235 20.26 -1.84 29.00
N GLY A 236 19.35 -2.41 29.80
CA GLY A 236 18.13 -1.72 30.24
C GLY A 236 16.91 -1.89 29.32
N ILE A 237 17.04 -2.62 28.21
CA ILE A 237 15.96 -2.94 27.28
C ILE A 237 16.16 -4.33 26.67
N ASP A 238 15.07 -5.04 26.38
CA ASP A 238 15.10 -6.29 25.62
C ASP A 238 14.87 -5.97 24.13
N LEU A 239 15.89 -6.23 23.32
CA LEU A 239 15.84 -6.04 21.87
C LEU A 239 15.61 -7.41 21.22
N ASP A 240 14.37 -7.89 21.26
CA ASP A 240 13.99 -9.07 20.48
C ASP A 240 14.26 -8.84 18.99
N ASP A 241 14.73 -9.88 18.27
CA ASP A 241 15.02 -9.85 16.82
C ASP A 241 13.86 -9.27 15.98
N ASP A 242 12.61 -9.51 16.39
CA ASP A 242 11.39 -9.03 15.73
C ASP A 242 11.19 -7.49 15.83
N ASN A 243 11.74 -6.85 16.87
CA ASN A 243 11.65 -5.39 17.06
C ASN A 243 12.77 -4.63 16.35
N ALA A 244 13.96 -5.23 16.23
CA ALA A 244 15.05 -4.66 15.45
C ALA A 244 14.68 -4.66 13.95
N ASP A 245 14.16 -5.76 13.42
CA ASP A 245 13.81 -5.87 11.99
C ASP A 245 12.69 -4.90 11.55
N ARG A 246 11.81 -4.49 12.47
CA ARG A 246 10.73 -3.51 12.24
C ARG A 246 11.19 -2.06 12.21
N LEU A 247 12.30 -1.75 12.87
CA LEU A 247 12.81 -0.38 13.04
C LEU A 247 13.83 0.02 11.97
N LEU A 248 14.48 -0.97 11.37
CA LEU A 248 15.52 -0.78 10.34
C LEU A 248 14.96 -0.45 8.95
N LEU A 249 13.65 -0.27 8.88
CA LEU A 249 12.90 0.15 7.73
C LEU A 249 12.80 1.69 7.75
N ASP A 250 13.74 2.32 7.03
CA ASP A 250 13.84 3.73 6.60
C ASP A 250 13.24 4.83 7.55
N PRO A 251 14.02 5.83 8.05
CA PRO A 251 13.46 7.02 8.72
C PRO A 251 12.50 7.86 7.84
N ASN A 252 12.34 7.50 6.56
CA ASN A 252 11.39 8.08 5.61
C ASN A 252 10.17 7.18 5.29
N GLU A 253 10.01 6.03 5.96
CA GLU A 253 8.99 5.04 5.59
C GLU A 253 7.55 5.41 5.95
N GLY A 254 7.34 6.34 6.89
CA GLY A 254 6.01 6.88 7.20
C GLY A 254 5.29 7.56 6.01
N LYS A 255 6.00 7.81 4.90
CA LYS A 255 5.42 8.29 3.63
C LYS A 255 5.44 7.26 2.49
N ARG A 256 6.14 6.12 2.62
CA ARG A 256 6.39 5.19 1.51
C ARG A 256 5.84 3.77 1.75
N ALA A 257 5.71 3.32 2.99
CA ALA A 257 5.28 1.95 3.32
C ALA A 257 3.76 1.70 3.17
N SER A 258 2.96 2.74 2.91
CA SER A 258 1.52 2.62 2.66
C SER A 258 1.06 3.39 1.42
N ALA A 259 1.98 3.98 0.66
CA ALA A 259 1.61 4.59 -0.60
C ALA A 259 1.27 3.46 -1.59
N PRO A 260 0.01 3.29 -2.05
CA PRO A 260 -0.15 2.83 -3.42
C PRO A 260 0.78 3.70 -4.27
N ALA A 261 1.47 3.12 -5.25
CA ALA A 261 2.21 3.92 -6.23
C ALA A 261 1.35 5.14 -6.54
N GLN A 262 1.82 6.33 -6.15
CA GLN A 262 1.00 7.53 -6.28
C GLN A 262 0.46 7.53 -7.69
N PRO A 263 -0.85 7.75 -7.91
CA PRO A 263 -1.38 7.79 -9.26
C PRO A 263 -0.50 8.75 -10.04
N LEU A 264 0.04 8.24 -11.15
CA LEU A 264 0.92 8.99 -12.04
C LEU A 264 0.27 10.36 -12.30
N PRO A 265 1.04 11.46 -12.34
CA PRO A 265 0.50 12.74 -12.77
C PRO A 265 -0.21 12.53 -14.10
N GLU A 266 -1.46 13.00 -14.19
CA GLU A 266 -2.27 12.89 -15.40
C GLU A 266 -1.45 13.38 -16.60
N PRO A 267 -1.44 12.66 -17.73
CA PRO A 267 -0.80 13.17 -18.92
C PRO A 267 -1.43 14.52 -19.25
N ALA A 268 -0.59 15.55 -19.35
CA ALA A 268 -1.02 16.90 -19.69
C ALA A 268 -1.90 16.86 -20.96
N GLY A 269 -3.18 17.14 -20.77
CA GLY A 269 -4.18 17.48 -21.79
C GLY A 269 -4.03 16.81 -23.15
N SER A 270 -4.60 15.62 -23.34
CA SER A 270 -5.21 15.29 -24.63
C SER A 270 -6.67 15.71 -24.58
N GLY A 271 -6.94 16.93 -25.02
CA GLY A 271 -8.30 17.40 -25.29
C GLY A 271 -8.97 16.44 -26.26
N CYS A 272 -9.87 15.59 -25.76
CA CYS A 272 -10.80 14.87 -26.60
C CYS A 272 -11.83 15.90 -27.06
N GLY A 273 -11.76 16.24 -28.35
CA GLY A 273 -12.60 17.24 -28.99
C GLY A 273 -14.08 16.96 -28.72
N SER A 274 -14.75 17.96 -28.16
CA SER A 274 -16.20 18.05 -28.18
C SER A 274 -16.64 18.31 -29.62
N ASP A 275 -16.78 17.25 -30.42
CA ASP A 275 -17.50 17.35 -31.68
C ASP A 275 -19.00 17.45 -31.39
N GLY A 276 -19.56 18.56 -31.86
CA GLY A 276 -20.89 19.04 -31.58
C GLY A 276 -22.00 18.04 -31.85
N HIS A 277 -22.87 17.90 -30.86
CA HIS A 277 -24.31 17.85 -31.12
C HIS A 277 -24.99 18.94 -30.31
N VAL A 278 -25.20 20.07 -30.97
CA VAL A 278 -26.10 21.14 -30.54
C VAL A 278 -27.51 20.56 -30.61
N CYS A 279 -28.01 20.06 -29.48
CA CYS A 279 -29.44 19.85 -29.31
C CYS A 279 -30.08 21.24 -29.17
N THR A 280 -30.58 21.75 -30.30
CA THR A 280 -31.39 22.96 -30.36
C THR A 280 -32.69 22.76 -29.59
N CYS A 281 -32.79 23.42 -28.45
CA CYS A 281 -34.04 23.69 -27.78
C CYS A 281 -34.84 24.69 -28.64
N ALA A 282 -35.86 24.22 -29.36
CA ALA A 282 -36.91 25.07 -29.91
C ALA A 282 -38.08 25.09 -28.92
N GLY A 283 -38.35 26.27 -28.37
CA GLY A 283 -39.56 26.55 -27.59
C GLY A 283 -40.69 27.11 -28.45
N GLY A 284 -41.89 27.11 -27.87
CA GLY A 284 -43.12 27.75 -28.36
C GLY A 284 -44.07 26.72 -28.97
N ASN A 285 -45.30 26.51 -28.48
CA ASN A 285 -46.25 27.41 -27.84
C ASN A 285 -47.23 26.60 -26.97
#